data_AF-A0A0N5CFD7-F1
#
_entry.id   AF-A0A0N5CFD7-F1
#
_cell.length_a   1.000
_cell.length_b   1.000
_cell.length_c   1.000
_cell.angle_alpha   90.00
_cell.angle_beta   90.00
_cell.angle_gamma   90.00
#
_symmetry.space_group_name_H-M   'P 1'
#
loop_
_entity.id
_entity.type
_entity.pdbx_description
1 polymer ?
#
loop_
_entity_poly.entity_id
_entity_poly.type
_entity_poly.pdbx_seq_one_letter_code
_entity_poly.pdbx_strand_id
1 'polypeptide(L)'
;MNRVLRLSLLRHSLGGTNFFRGQGLSFEKLTSVEVTDRKLMTTPLCSGKIRRIKTEKDNKTIKEKLSSFQEELNDEEEEIDDGLPKDYKEKSYHLSSRRIDSLLHRVLGRSNTEVEKMILTGKVRINDERVSKKSYNIDKGDQIDVFLEVYPENDKLANISRVFIKHYEIKENGYHITAKFWKKMLVDNWKG
;
A
#
# COMPACT_ATOMS: atom_id res chain seq x y z
N MET A 1 -45.56 -10.42 47.27
CA MET A 1 -45.41 -11.85 46.99
C MET A 1 -44.64 -12.01 45.69
N ASN A 2 -43.48 -12.66 45.78
CA ASN A 2 -42.49 -12.85 44.73
C ASN A 2 -42.95 -13.83 43.63
N ARG A 3 -42.44 -13.66 42.40
CA ARG A 3 -41.72 -14.68 41.57
C ARG A 3 -41.76 -14.25 40.08
N VAL A 4 -40.83 -14.54 39.18
CA VAL A 4 -39.43 -15.02 39.14
C VAL A 4 -39.10 -14.97 37.62
N LEU A 5 -37.87 -14.58 37.26
CA LEU A 5 -37.33 -14.69 35.89
C LEU A 5 -37.19 -16.17 35.46
N ARG A 6 -37.42 -16.49 34.19
CA ARG A 6 -36.82 -17.70 33.57
C ARG A 6 -36.33 -17.44 32.15
N LEU A 7 -35.02 -17.57 31.99
CA LEU A 7 -34.37 -17.92 30.73
C LEU A 7 -34.66 -19.40 30.39
N SER A 8 -34.74 -19.72 29.10
CA SER A 8 -34.47 -21.07 28.59
C SER A 8 -33.74 -21.00 27.25
N LEU A 9 -32.48 -21.41 27.27
CA LEU A 9 -31.71 -21.89 26.11
C LEU A 9 -32.20 -23.29 25.75
N LEU A 10 -32.28 -23.64 24.46
CA LEU A 10 -31.90 -24.99 24.00
C LEU A 10 -31.57 -25.04 22.51
N ARG A 11 -30.52 -25.81 22.24
CA ARG A 11 -29.86 -26.12 20.96
C ARG A 11 -30.54 -27.32 20.29
N HIS A 12 -29.98 -27.71 19.13
CA HIS A 12 -30.07 -28.98 18.37
C HIS A 12 -30.91 -28.91 17.08
N SER A 13 -30.64 -29.65 16.01
CA SER A 13 -29.44 -30.24 15.38
C SER A 13 -29.90 -31.07 14.15
N LEU A 14 -28.96 -31.35 13.24
CA LEU A 14 -28.88 -32.50 12.32
C LEU A 14 -29.55 -32.39 10.94
N GLY A 15 -28.81 -32.92 9.97
CA GLY A 15 -29.16 -33.02 8.55
C GLY A 15 -29.72 -34.39 8.15
N GLY A 16 -29.75 -34.63 6.84
CA GLY A 16 -30.24 -35.86 6.18
C GLY A 16 -30.79 -35.51 4.79
N THR A 17 -30.07 -35.74 3.67
CA THR A 17 -30.03 -36.95 2.82
C THR A 17 -31.37 -37.41 2.23
N ASN A 18 -31.42 -37.55 0.90
CA ASN A 18 -32.14 -38.56 0.09
C ASN A 18 -31.63 -38.37 -1.36
N PHE A 19 -30.85 -39.25 -2.00
CA PHE A 19 -31.09 -40.62 -2.45
C PHE A 19 -32.25 -40.75 -3.44
N PHE A 20 -31.93 -40.76 -4.74
CA PHE A 20 -32.70 -41.46 -5.77
C PHE A 20 -31.74 -42.24 -6.68
N ARG A 21 -32.18 -43.46 -6.97
CA ARG A 21 -31.50 -44.61 -7.57
C ARG A 21 -32.04 -44.79 -8.98
N GLY A 22 -31.21 -45.16 -9.96
CA GLY A 22 -31.70 -45.62 -11.26
C GLY A 22 -30.58 -45.80 -12.30
N GLN A 23 -30.32 -47.06 -12.68
CA GLN A 23 -29.33 -47.50 -13.64
C GLN A 23 -29.85 -47.40 -15.10
N GLY A 24 -28.94 -47.26 -16.07
CA GLY A 24 -28.98 -48.07 -17.30
C GLY A 24 -29.26 -47.39 -18.65
N LEU A 25 -28.20 -47.39 -19.49
CA LEU A 25 -28.15 -47.75 -20.92
C LEU A 25 -28.42 -46.71 -22.05
N SER A 26 -27.29 -46.40 -22.72
CA SER A 26 -26.99 -46.38 -24.17
C SER A 26 -27.50 -45.28 -25.12
N PHE A 27 -26.50 -44.67 -25.81
CA PHE A 27 -26.44 -44.26 -27.25
C PHE A 27 -27.53 -43.29 -27.76
N GLU A 28 -27.24 -42.08 -28.25
CA GLU A 28 -26.72 -41.84 -29.62
C GLU A 28 -26.16 -40.41 -29.85
N LYS A 29 -25.18 -40.39 -30.77
CA LYS A 29 -24.51 -39.37 -31.62
C LYS A 29 -24.94 -37.88 -31.67
N LEU A 30 -23.89 -37.06 -31.59
CA LEU A 30 -23.44 -35.96 -32.49
C LEU A 30 -24.46 -34.93 -33.01
N THR A 31 -24.22 -33.66 -32.67
CA THR A 31 -24.10 -32.59 -33.68
C THR A 31 -23.02 -31.59 -33.24
N SER A 32 -22.02 -31.41 -34.11
CA SER A 32 -20.93 -30.45 -33.99
C SER A 32 -21.41 -29.07 -34.41
N VAL A 33 -21.21 -28.06 -33.56
CA VAL A 33 -21.29 -26.65 -33.96
C VAL A 33 -19.92 -26.23 -34.46
N GLU A 34 -19.84 -25.89 -35.74
CA GLU A 34 -18.64 -25.33 -36.36
C GLU A 34 -18.35 -23.94 -35.77
N VAL A 35 -17.36 -23.86 -34.90
CA VAL A 35 -16.72 -22.60 -34.56
C VAL A 35 -15.74 -22.31 -35.68
N THR A 36 -16.09 -21.34 -36.53
CA THR A 36 -15.18 -20.81 -37.53
C THR A 36 -13.99 -20.18 -36.83
N ASP A 37 -12.83 -20.82 -36.95
CA ASP A 37 -11.56 -20.32 -36.47
C ASP A 37 -11.24 -18.99 -37.15
N ARG A 38 -11.51 -17.88 -36.45
CA ARG A 38 -10.89 -16.60 -36.78
C ARG A 38 -9.40 -16.79 -36.55
N LYS A 39 -8.64 -16.96 -37.64
CA LYS A 39 -7.17 -16.88 -37.64
C LYS A 39 -6.77 -15.55 -37.01
N LEU A 40 -6.50 -15.57 -35.71
CA LEU A 40 -5.73 -14.53 -35.05
C LEU A 40 -4.37 -14.58 -35.73
N MET A 41 -4.01 -13.53 -36.48
CA MET A 41 -2.63 -13.28 -36.85
C MET A 41 -1.86 -13.01 -35.56
N THR A 42 -1.39 -14.08 -34.93
CA THR A 42 -0.37 -14.00 -33.91
C THR A 42 0.94 -13.76 -34.64
N THR A 43 1.57 -12.62 -34.39
CA THR A 43 2.98 -12.43 -34.74
C THR A 43 3.78 -13.62 -34.22
N PRO A 44 4.78 -14.14 -34.94
CA PRO A 44 5.54 -15.31 -34.49
C PRO A 44 6.15 -14.99 -33.12
N LEU A 45 5.53 -15.56 -32.10
CA LEU A 45 6.04 -15.57 -30.74
C LEU A 45 7.42 -16.20 -30.82
N CYS A 46 8.43 -15.47 -30.36
CA CYS A 46 9.77 -16.00 -30.10
C CYS A 46 9.64 -17.33 -29.34
N SER A 47 9.77 -18.46 -30.05
CA SER A 47 9.82 -19.81 -29.48
C SER A 47 11.17 -20.11 -28.83
N GLY A 48 12.04 -19.09 -28.74
CA GLY A 48 13.26 -19.14 -27.96
C GLY A 48 12.92 -19.23 -26.48
N LYS A 49 13.43 -20.27 -25.81
CA LYS A 49 13.54 -20.29 -24.33
C LYS A 49 14.11 -18.95 -23.90
N ILE A 50 13.36 -18.15 -23.13
CA ILE A 50 13.85 -16.93 -22.50
C ILE A 50 14.93 -17.37 -21.49
N ARG A 51 16.17 -17.46 -21.95
CA ARG A 51 17.34 -17.62 -21.09
C ARG A 51 17.74 -16.24 -20.62
N ARG A 52 17.28 -15.83 -19.43
CA ARG A 52 17.91 -14.70 -18.72
C ARG A 52 19.28 -15.17 -18.22
N ILE A 53 20.28 -15.11 -19.08
CA ILE A 53 21.68 -15.20 -18.65
C ILE A 53 22.09 -13.77 -18.29
N LYS A 54 21.88 -13.38 -17.03
CA LYS A 54 22.52 -12.19 -16.49
C LYS A 54 23.97 -12.57 -16.24
N THR A 55 24.90 -11.94 -16.94
CA THR A 55 26.33 -12.22 -16.73
C THR A 55 26.77 -11.57 -15.41
N GLU A 56 27.79 -12.12 -14.74
CA GLU A 56 28.36 -11.51 -13.53
C GLU A 56 28.80 -10.05 -13.76
N LYS A 57 29.19 -9.70 -14.99
CA LYS A 57 29.54 -8.34 -15.39
C LYS A 57 28.33 -7.39 -15.34
N ASP A 58 27.14 -7.86 -15.72
CA ASP A 58 25.91 -7.08 -15.64
C ASP A 58 25.51 -6.82 -14.18
N ASN A 59 25.69 -7.81 -13.30
CA ASN A 59 25.42 -7.64 -11.87
C ASN A 59 26.42 -6.68 -11.20
N LYS A 60 27.70 -6.72 -11.59
CA LYS A 60 28.73 -5.78 -11.10
C LYS A 60 28.43 -4.34 -11.52
N THR A 61 28.14 -4.12 -12.79
CA THR A 61 27.80 -2.78 -13.30
C THR A 61 26.50 -2.22 -12.70
N ILE A 62 25.49 -3.07 -12.44
CA ILE A 62 24.28 -2.65 -11.71
C ILE A 62 24.62 -2.25 -10.27
N LYS A 63 25.51 -2.99 -9.60
CA LYS A 63 25.92 -2.69 -8.22
C LYS A 63 26.70 -1.38 -8.12
N GLU A 64 27.63 -1.13 -9.05
CA GLU A 64 28.39 0.12 -9.12
C GLU A 64 27.50 1.35 -9.38
N LYS A 65 26.51 1.22 -10.27
CA LYS A 65 25.52 2.28 -10.51
C LYS A 65 24.61 2.55 -9.30
N LEU A 66 24.32 1.52 -8.52
CA LEU A 66 23.56 1.67 -7.28
C LEU A 66 24.37 2.40 -6.21
N SER A 67 25.65 2.06 -6.04
CA SER A 67 26.51 2.72 -5.05
C SER A 67 26.75 4.19 -5.39
N SER A 68 27.01 4.51 -6.66
CA SER A 68 27.22 5.91 -7.07
C SER A 68 25.97 6.77 -6.84
N PHE A 69 24.78 6.22 -7.11
CA PHE A 69 23.52 6.93 -6.87
C PHE A 69 23.21 7.08 -5.37
N GLN A 70 23.69 6.16 -4.52
CA GLN A 70 23.54 6.29 -3.07
C GLN A 70 24.46 7.37 -2.48
N GLU A 71 25.69 7.49 -2.98
CA GLU A 71 26.64 8.51 -2.53
C GLU A 71 26.14 9.93 -2.83
N GLU A 72 25.54 10.17 -4.00
CA GLU A 72 24.93 11.48 -4.34
C GLU A 72 23.74 11.86 -3.45
N LEU A 73 23.11 10.91 -2.74
CA LEU A 73 21.93 11.16 -1.90
C LEU A 73 22.27 11.40 -0.42
N ASN A 74 23.54 11.25 -0.03
CA ASN A 74 23.95 11.26 1.37
C ASN A 74 24.48 12.62 1.86
N ASP A 75 23.94 13.72 1.32
CA ASP A 75 24.11 15.04 1.95
C ASP A 75 23.43 15.01 3.33
N GLU A 76 24.24 14.81 4.38
CA GLU A 76 23.82 14.90 5.77
C GLU A 76 23.61 16.38 6.10
N GLU A 77 22.37 16.85 6.00
CA GLU A 77 21.98 18.14 6.57
C GLU A 77 22.16 18.07 8.10
N GLU A 78 23.11 18.83 8.63
CA GLU A 78 23.33 18.98 10.07
C GLU A 78 22.04 19.48 10.73
N GLU A 79 21.40 18.61 11.52
CA GLU A 79 20.22 18.97 12.30
C GLU A 79 20.63 19.97 13.38
N ILE A 80 20.25 21.24 13.21
CA ILE A 80 20.44 22.28 14.22
C ILE A 80 19.60 21.91 15.45
N ASP A 81 20.27 21.59 16.55
CA ASP A 81 19.64 21.25 17.83
C ASP A 81 19.15 22.53 18.51
N ASP A 82 17.84 22.69 18.59
CA ASP A 82 17.17 23.83 19.25
C ASP A 82 17.03 23.64 20.77
N GLY A 83 17.52 22.52 21.32
CA GLY A 83 17.46 22.20 22.74
C GLY A 83 16.04 21.90 23.24
N LEU A 84 15.04 21.82 22.35
CA LEU A 84 13.69 21.41 22.69
C LEU A 84 13.55 19.88 22.65
N PRO A 85 12.66 19.30 23.47
CA PRO A 85 12.36 17.88 23.36
C PRO A 85 11.85 17.52 21.96
N LYS A 86 12.57 16.61 21.30
CA LYS A 86 12.24 16.07 19.97
C LYS A 86 10.81 15.52 19.97
N ASP A 87 9.90 16.25 19.34
CA ASP A 87 8.47 15.97 19.27
C ASP A 87 8.11 14.91 18.21
N TYR A 88 9.08 14.53 17.38
CA TYR A 88 8.95 13.51 16.34
C TYR A 88 9.60 12.19 16.67
N LYS A 89 9.07 11.12 16.07
CA LYS A 89 9.67 9.79 16.09
C LYS A 89 10.37 9.51 14.78
N GLU A 90 11.66 9.24 14.84
CA GLU A 90 12.43 8.77 13.68
C GLU A 90 12.23 7.27 13.54
N LYS A 91 11.78 6.83 12.36
CA LYS A 91 11.50 5.42 12.08
C LYS A 91 11.96 5.06 10.69
N SER A 92 12.50 3.85 10.55
CA SER A 92 12.82 3.26 9.26
C SER A 92 11.72 2.30 8.80
N TYR A 93 11.38 2.40 7.52
CA TYR A 93 10.31 1.63 6.89
C TYR A 93 10.89 0.87 5.69
N HIS A 94 10.74 -0.45 5.71
CA HIS A 94 10.98 -1.27 4.54
C HIS A 94 9.78 -1.17 3.59
N LEU A 95 9.98 -0.92 2.29
CA LEU A 95 8.90 -0.79 1.31
C LEU A 95 9.31 -1.47 0.00
N SER A 96 8.34 -1.96 -0.77
CA SER A 96 8.62 -2.50 -2.11
C SER A 96 8.80 -1.40 -3.17
N SER A 97 8.25 -0.22 -2.93
CA SER A 97 8.30 0.92 -3.84
C SER A 97 8.27 2.24 -3.08
N ARG A 98 8.69 3.34 -3.72
CA ARG A 98 8.66 4.70 -3.18
C ARG A 98 7.27 5.37 -3.24
N ARG A 99 6.22 4.60 -3.50
CA ARG A 99 4.89 5.18 -3.69
C ARG A 99 4.31 5.68 -2.38
N ILE A 100 3.61 6.82 -2.43
CA ILE A 100 2.99 7.43 -1.26
C ILE A 100 1.98 6.54 -0.55
N ASP A 101 1.15 5.81 -1.30
CA ASP A 101 0.18 4.87 -0.73
C ASP A 101 0.85 3.79 0.14
N SER A 102 1.97 3.25 -0.36
CA SER A 102 2.74 2.18 0.27
C SER A 102 3.38 2.66 1.58
N LEU A 103 3.94 3.87 1.56
CA LEU A 103 4.51 4.51 2.75
C LEU A 103 3.41 4.83 3.77
N LEU A 104 2.36 5.53 3.37
CA LEU A 104 1.31 6.00 4.29
C LEU A 104 0.58 4.86 5.00
N HIS A 105 0.30 3.74 4.31
CA HIS A 105 -0.29 2.56 4.96
C HIS A 105 0.61 2.05 6.09
N ARG A 106 1.94 2.03 5.87
CA ARG A 106 2.90 1.50 6.83
C ARG A 106 3.17 2.46 7.99
N VAL A 107 3.17 3.77 7.71
CA VAL A 107 3.36 4.82 8.71
C VAL A 107 2.13 5.00 9.60
N LEU A 108 0.94 5.12 9.01
CA LEU A 108 -0.31 5.38 9.72
C LEU A 108 -0.92 4.12 10.34
N GLY A 109 -0.53 2.94 9.86
CA GLY A 109 -1.13 1.66 10.26
C GLY A 109 -2.58 1.51 9.78
N ARG A 110 -2.94 2.16 8.67
CA ARG A 110 -4.28 2.11 8.05
C ARG A 110 -4.28 1.16 6.86
N SER A 111 -5.44 0.64 6.50
CA SER A 111 -5.57 -0.23 5.31
C SER A 111 -5.21 0.52 4.03
N ASN A 112 -4.65 -0.17 3.03
CA ASN A 112 -4.26 0.46 1.76
C ASN A 112 -5.47 1.14 1.06
N THR A 113 -6.65 0.53 1.17
CA THR A 113 -7.91 1.08 0.63
C THR A 113 -8.32 2.38 1.33
N GLU A 114 -8.13 2.48 2.64
CA GLU A 114 -8.42 3.70 3.40
C GLU A 114 -7.45 4.82 3.04
N VAL A 115 -6.16 4.51 2.91
CA VAL A 115 -5.13 5.45 2.46
C VAL A 115 -5.42 5.98 1.07
N GLU A 116 -5.80 5.11 0.13
CA GLU A 116 -6.22 5.51 -1.21
C GLU A 116 -7.39 6.48 -1.18
N LYS A 117 -8.43 6.19 -0.37
CA LYS A 117 -9.56 7.11 -0.17
C LYS A 117 -9.09 8.46 0.38
N MET A 118 -8.14 8.47 1.32
CA MET A 118 -7.60 9.72 1.87
C MET A 118 -6.88 10.56 0.80
N ILE A 119 -6.08 9.92 -0.06
CA ILE A 119 -5.40 10.60 -1.16
C ILE A 119 -6.42 11.18 -2.15
N LEU A 120 -7.37 10.37 -2.61
CA LEU A 120 -8.39 10.78 -3.59
C LEU A 120 -9.32 11.88 -3.05
N THR A 121 -9.69 11.81 -1.77
CA THR A 121 -10.52 12.85 -1.11
C THR A 121 -9.76 14.14 -0.83
N GLY A 122 -8.45 14.21 -1.10
CA GLY A 122 -7.64 15.40 -0.86
C GLY A 122 -7.28 15.64 0.60
N LYS A 123 -7.28 14.60 1.43
CA LYS A 123 -6.84 14.68 2.83
C LYS A 123 -5.32 14.61 2.98
N VAL A 124 -4.59 14.40 1.89
CA VAL A 124 -3.14 14.27 1.86
C VAL A 124 -2.54 15.41 1.04
N ARG A 125 -1.50 16.05 1.59
CA ARG A 125 -0.69 17.06 0.92
C ARG A 125 0.77 16.63 0.90
N ILE A 126 1.50 17.03 -0.14
CA ILE A 126 2.95 16.91 -0.23
C ILE A 126 3.49 18.30 -0.48
N ASN A 127 4.43 18.77 0.34
CA ASN A 127 5.05 20.10 0.22
C ASN A 127 3.97 21.20 0.08
N ASP A 128 2.95 21.13 0.94
CA ASP A 128 1.76 22.00 0.96
C ASP A 128 0.81 21.93 -0.26
N GLU A 129 1.12 21.11 -1.27
CA GLU A 129 0.28 20.90 -2.44
C GLU A 129 -0.65 19.68 -2.31
N ARG A 130 -1.87 19.78 -2.84
CA ARG A 130 -2.83 18.68 -2.84
C ARG A 130 -2.44 17.62 -3.87
N VAL A 131 -2.26 16.39 -3.41
CA VAL A 131 -1.93 15.25 -4.30
C VAL A 131 -3.17 14.44 -4.62
N SER A 132 -3.50 14.36 -5.92
CA SER A 132 -4.59 13.51 -6.43
C SER A 132 -4.12 12.12 -6.86
N LYS A 133 -2.82 11.97 -7.17
CA LYS A 133 -2.24 10.74 -7.70
C LYS A 133 -1.78 9.81 -6.59
N LYS A 134 -2.44 8.66 -6.44
CA LYS A 134 -2.06 7.58 -5.50
C LYS A 134 -0.62 7.07 -5.69
N SER A 135 -0.17 7.02 -6.93
CA SER A 135 1.14 6.48 -7.33
C SER A 135 2.25 7.53 -7.40
N TYR A 136 2.13 8.61 -6.64
CA TYR A 136 3.20 9.60 -6.52
C TYR A 136 4.44 8.93 -5.91
N ASN A 137 5.60 9.14 -6.52
CA ASN A 137 6.88 8.64 -6.03
C ASN A 137 7.47 9.70 -5.10
N ILE A 138 7.79 9.28 -3.88
CA ILE A 138 8.33 10.14 -2.83
C ILE A 138 9.84 10.25 -3.00
N ASP A 139 10.36 11.46 -2.83
CA ASP A 139 11.78 11.78 -2.89
C ASP A 139 12.31 12.26 -1.52
N LYS A 140 13.64 12.43 -1.42
CA LYS A 140 14.31 12.96 -0.22
C LYS A 140 13.84 14.40 0.01
N GLY A 141 13.54 14.76 1.26
CA GLY A 141 13.09 16.11 1.63
C GLY A 141 11.58 16.34 1.50
N ASP A 142 10.81 15.39 0.97
CA ASP A 142 9.35 15.54 0.88
C ASP A 142 8.70 15.61 2.28
N GLN A 143 7.82 16.60 2.44
CA GLN A 143 6.95 16.75 3.60
C GLN A 143 5.53 16.29 3.23
N ILE A 144 5.08 15.20 3.85
CA ILE A 144 3.76 14.61 3.61
C ILE A 144 2.87 14.88 4.81
N ASP A 145 1.76 15.58 4.58
CA ASP A 145 0.80 15.92 5.61
C ASP A 145 -0.53 15.21 5.38
N VAL A 146 -1.04 14.57 6.43
CA VAL A 146 -2.30 13.83 6.41
C VAL A 146 -3.26 14.44 7.41
N PHE A 147 -4.40 14.92 6.90
CA PHE A 147 -5.49 15.46 7.71
C PHE A 147 -6.17 14.35 8.54
N LEU A 148 -6.22 14.52 9.86
CA LEU A 148 -6.90 13.58 10.76
C LEU A 148 -8.31 14.08 11.12
N GLU A 149 -8.37 15.19 11.85
CA GLU A 149 -9.60 15.74 12.45
C GLU A 149 -9.51 17.26 12.57
N VAL A 150 -10.66 17.94 12.51
CA VAL A 150 -10.77 19.35 12.89
C VAL A 150 -10.60 19.44 14.40
N TYR A 151 -9.93 20.48 14.88
CA TYR A 151 -9.76 20.69 16.31
C TYR A 151 -11.13 20.99 16.95
N PRO A 152 -11.55 20.27 18.01
CA PRO A 152 -12.93 20.31 18.51
C PRO A 152 -13.36 21.68 19.06
N GLU A 153 -12.42 22.52 19.48
CA GLU A 153 -12.71 23.83 20.05
C GLU A 153 -12.56 24.98 19.03
N ASN A 154 -11.90 24.73 17.89
CA ASN A 154 -11.61 25.76 16.91
C ASN A 154 -11.57 25.17 15.50
N ASP A 155 -12.59 25.49 14.69
CA ASP A 155 -12.72 25.03 13.31
C ASP A 155 -11.60 25.54 12.39
N LYS A 156 -10.87 26.58 12.80
CA LYS A 156 -9.71 27.11 12.07
C LYS A 156 -8.46 26.26 12.24
N LEU A 157 -8.43 25.34 13.20
CA LEU A 157 -7.30 24.47 13.48
C LEU A 157 -7.64 23.01 13.16
N ALA A 158 -6.63 22.25 12.80
CA ALA A 158 -6.76 20.83 12.49
C ALA A 158 -5.59 20.04 13.09
N ASN A 159 -5.91 18.83 13.54
CA ASN A 159 -4.89 17.85 13.87
C ASN A 159 -4.49 17.12 12.60
N ILE A 160 -3.19 17.14 12.30
CA ILE A 160 -2.61 16.44 11.17
C ILE A 160 -1.57 15.42 11.65
N SER A 161 -1.22 14.49 10.78
CA SER A 161 -0.04 13.65 10.92
C SER A 161 0.96 14.01 9.84
N ARG A 162 2.16 14.41 10.24
CA ARG A 162 3.25 14.82 9.35
C ARG A 162 4.29 13.72 9.23
N VAL A 163 4.75 13.49 8.00
CA VAL A 163 5.83 12.57 7.67
C VAL A 163 6.86 13.34 6.85
N PHE A 164 8.09 13.42 7.34
CA PHE A 164 9.19 14.06 6.62
C PHE A 164 10.22 13.02 6.22
N ILE A 165 10.64 13.02 4.96
CA ILE A 165 11.52 12.00 4.39
C ILE A 165 12.97 12.47 4.50
N LYS A 166 13.74 11.83 5.39
CA LYS A 166 15.14 12.20 5.62
C LYS A 166 16.06 11.62 4.56
N HIS A 167 15.92 10.33 4.28
CA HIS A 167 16.73 9.62 3.28
C HIS A 167 16.06 8.29 2.92
N TYR A 168 16.41 7.72 1.77
CA TYR A 168 16.06 6.35 1.42
C TYR A 168 17.22 5.61 0.77
N GLU A 169 17.39 4.35 1.16
CA GLU A 169 18.37 3.43 0.59
C GLU A 169 17.68 2.39 -0.29
N ILE A 170 18.32 2.02 -1.40
CA ILE A 170 17.87 0.91 -2.24
C ILE A 170 18.60 -0.36 -1.79
N LYS A 171 17.86 -1.35 -1.29
CA LYS A 171 18.36 -2.67 -0.90
C LYS A 171 17.82 -3.73 -1.85
N GLU A 172 18.39 -4.94 -1.79
CA GLU A 172 17.97 -6.06 -2.64
C GLU A 172 16.47 -6.39 -2.49
N ASN A 173 15.93 -6.21 -1.28
CA ASN A 173 14.52 -6.51 -0.97
C ASN A 173 13.58 -5.30 -1.16
N GLY A 174 14.06 -4.16 -1.67
CA GLY A 174 13.25 -2.97 -1.91
C GLY A 174 13.89 -1.69 -1.35
N TYR A 175 13.05 -0.77 -0.88
CA TYR A 175 13.47 0.53 -0.36
C TYR A 175 13.48 0.51 1.17
N HIS A 176 14.52 1.08 1.77
CA HIS A 176 14.58 1.37 3.19
C HIS A 176 14.47 2.88 3.37
N ILE A 177 13.30 3.37 3.79
CA ILE A 177 13.01 4.80 3.91
C ILE A 177 13.11 5.19 5.38
N THR A 178 13.95 6.17 5.70
CA THR A 178 14.02 6.77 7.04
C THR A 178 13.21 8.06 7.04
N ALA A 179 12.23 8.14 7.94
CA ALA A 179 11.33 9.28 8.02
C ALA A 179 11.12 9.75 9.47
N LYS A 180 10.95 11.06 9.62
CA LYS A 180 10.48 11.70 10.85
C LYS A 180 8.96 11.68 10.86
N PHE A 181 8.37 11.28 11.97
CA PHE A 181 6.93 11.10 12.10
C PHE A 181 6.35 11.85 13.29
N TRP A 182 5.41 12.76 13.00
CA TRP A 182 4.56 13.42 13.99
C TRP A 182 3.17 12.78 13.94
N LYS A 183 2.77 12.18 15.06
CA LYS A 183 1.50 11.44 15.14
C LYS A 183 0.29 12.36 15.17
N LYS A 184 0.39 13.46 15.92
CA LYS A 184 -0.62 14.51 16.04
C LYS A 184 0.12 15.84 16.14
N MET A 185 -0.01 16.66 15.12
CA MET A 185 0.52 18.02 15.05
C MET A 185 -0.65 18.97 14.81
N LEU A 186 -0.68 20.09 15.51
CA LEU A 186 -1.72 21.12 15.36
C LEU A 186 -1.27 22.11 14.27
N VAL A 187 -2.11 22.29 13.25
CA VAL A 187 -1.84 23.19 12.11
C VAL A 187 -3.13 23.90 11.74
N ASP A 188 -3.03 25.00 10.99
CA ASP A 188 -4.18 25.67 10.40
C ASP A 188 -4.99 24.72 9.50
N ASN A 189 -6.31 24.80 9.63
CA ASN A 189 -7.23 23.96 8.90
C ASN A 189 -7.29 24.39 7.43
N TRP A 190 -6.57 23.65 6.59
CA TRP A 190 -6.54 23.87 5.16
C TRP A 190 -7.63 23.15 4.37
N LYS A 191 -8.56 22.50 5.07
CA LYS A 191 -9.69 21.76 4.50
C LYS A 191 -11.01 22.54 4.62
N GLY A 192 -11.01 23.61 5.41
CA GLY A 192 -12.14 24.52 5.60
C GLY A 192 -12.48 25.31 4.36
#